data_AF-Q0V004-F1
#
_entry.id   AF-Q0V004-F1
#
_cell.length_a   1.000
_cell.length_b   1.000
_cell.length_c   1.000
_cell.angle_alpha   90.00
_cell.angle_beta   90.00
_cell.angle_gamma   90.00
#
_symmetry.space_group_name_H-M   'P 1'
#
loop_
_entity.id
_entity.type
_entity.pdbx_description
1 polymer ?
#
loop_
_entity_poly.entity_id
_entity_poly.type
_entity_poly.pdbx_seq_one_letter_code
_entity_poly.pdbx_strand_id
1 'polypeptide(L)'
;MSTTKQKEEVKVRVFVPPQPPRNGCLLPGPAGQMGAFSSTSVRARTEGGRPAWWCKTDKLVVFDGIDAEANGEVTIRARTSKGLSIARRRGDTETVVIPMNCKHCQEMLKRHEWKYDIQVCKRSVCWDCKERCKWEQEQEIKERAEASMEVKAERERADSVLQDDEPRMDDLVRKSGIEQCRPKSPIEAVGGIEERIASVGC
;
A
#
# COMPACT_ATOMS: atom_id res chain seq x y z
N MET A 1 -55.04 -0.48 -29.49
CA MET A 1 -54.56 0.22 -28.27
C MET A 1 -53.05 0.20 -28.30
N SER A 2 -52.41 1.34 -28.51
CA SER A 2 -50.96 1.46 -28.74
C SER A 2 -50.27 1.74 -27.41
N THR A 3 -49.31 0.90 -27.03
CA THR A 3 -48.55 1.01 -25.78
C THR A 3 -47.43 2.03 -25.93
N THR A 4 -47.59 3.16 -25.25
CA THR A 4 -46.58 4.22 -25.19
C THR A 4 -45.35 3.70 -24.43
N LYS A 5 -44.25 3.46 -25.15
CA LYS A 5 -42.92 3.24 -24.56
C LYS A 5 -42.55 4.46 -23.72
N GLN A 6 -42.55 4.31 -22.40
CA GLN A 6 -41.95 5.29 -21.49
C GLN A 6 -40.45 5.34 -21.78
N LYS A 7 -39.95 6.54 -22.15
CA LYS A 7 -38.52 6.81 -22.23
C LYS A 7 -37.95 6.68 -20.81
N GLU A 8 -37.13 5.67 -20.58
CA GLU A 8 -36.32 5.59 -19.36
C GLU A 8 -35.41 6.82 -19.31
N GLU A 9 -35.64 7.67 -18.31
CA GLU A 9 -34.70 8.73 -17.97
C GLU A 9 -33.37 8.09 -17.57
N VAL A 10 -32.29 8.48 -18.25
CA VAL A 10 -30.94 8.04 -17.92
C VAL A 10 -30.55 8.66 -16.59
N LYS A 11 -30.88 7.95 -15.49
CA LYS A 11 -30.49 8.34 -14.15
C LYS A 11 -28.97 8.24 -14.03
N VAL A 12 -28.30 9.38 -14.13
CA VAL A 12 -26.86 9.51 -13.88
C VAL A 12 -26.57 8.96 -12.48
N ARG A 13 -25.80 7.88 -12.42
CA ARG A 13 -25.36 7.29 -11.15
C ARG A 13 -24.03 7.93 -10.77
N VAL A 14 -23.96 8.55 -9.61
CA VAL A 14 -22.74 9.13 -9.05
C VAL A 14 -22.25 8.21 -7.94
N PHE A 15 -21.02 7.74 -8.06
CA PHE A 15 -20.36 6.98 -7.00
C PHE A 15 -19.94 7.92 -5.87
N VAL A 16 -20.31 7.60 -4.63
CA VAL A 16 -19.88 8.32 -3.43
C VAL A 16 -18.91 7.41 -2.67
N PRO A 17 -17.63 7.79 -2.52
CA PRO A 17 -16.66 7.00 -1.77
C PRO A 17 -17.11 6.73 -0.33
N PRO A 18 -16.76 5.56 0.23
CA PRO A 18 -17.12 5.23 1.60
C PRO A 18 -16.42 6.18 2.57
N GLN A 19 -17.19 6.96 3.31
CA GLN A 19 -16.67 7.77 4.40
C GLN A 19 -16.48 6.91 5.64
N PRO A 20 -15.29 6.93 6.27
CA PRO A 20 -15.07 6.23 7.53
C PRO A 20 -15.99 6.81 8.61
N PRO A 21 -16.46 6.01 9.57
CA PRO A 21 -17.24 6.52 10.69
C PRO A 21 -16.43 7.58 11.43
N ARG A 22 -17.09 8.68 11.84
CA ARG A 22 -16.44 9.72 12.66
C ARG A 22 -15.87 9.04 13.91
N ASN A 23 -14.57 9.20 14.13
CA ASN A 23 -13.80 8.58 15.23
C ASN A 23 -13.62 7.05 15.16
N GLY A 24 -13.88 6.41 14.02
CA GLY A 24 -13.62 4.98 13.82
C GLY A 24 -14.51 4.05 14.67
N CYS A 25 -15.58 4.58 15.25
CA CYS A 25 -16.44 3.84 16.17
C CYS A 25 -17.48 3.02 15.41
N LEU A 26 -17.59 1.72 15.72
CA LEU A 26 -18.61 0.84 15.15
C LEU A 26 -19.86 0.73 16.02
N LEU A 27 -19.72 0.95 17.33
CA LEU A 27 -20.81 0.87 18.27
C LEU A 27 -21.51 2.23 18.40
N PRO A 28 -22.85 2.25 18.54
CA PRO A 28 -23.55 3.49 18.83
C PRO A 28 -23.00 4.09 20.13
N GLY A 29 -22.57 5.35 20.08
CA GLY A 29 -22.13 6.06 21.27
C GLY A 29 -23.31 6.31 22.23
N PRO A 30 -23.03 6.49 23.54
CA PRO A 30 -24.07 6.68 24.56
C PRO A 30 -24.96 7.93 24.34
N ALA A 31 -24.53 8.89 23.52
CA ALA A 31 -25.24 10.15 23.29
C ALA A 31 -26.13 10.20 22.03
N GLY A 32 -26.32 9.10 21.29
CA GLY A 32 -27.24 9.06 20.14
C GLY A 32 -26.91 10.00 18.97
N GLN A 33 -25.78 10.71 19.01
CA GLN A 33 -25.36 11.68 18.00
C GLN A 33 -24.30 11.10 17.08
N MET A 34 -24.67 10.18 16.18
CA MET A 34 -23.94 10.01 14.92
C MET A 34 -24.94 9.66 13.82
N GLY A 35 -24.72 10.21 12.62
CA GLY A 35 -25.50 9.85 11.42
C GLY A 35 -25.56 8.33 11.28
N ALA A 36 -26.70 7.83 10.80
CA ALA A 36 -27.02 6.40 10.76
C ALA A 36 -25.79 5.57 10.34
N PHE A 37 -25.37 4.66 11.22
CA PHE A 37 -24.34 3.67 10.93
C PHE A 37 -24.74 2.92 9.65
N SER A 38 -24.10 3.28 8.54
CA SER A 38 -24.31 2.55 7.29
C SER A 38 -23.32 1.41 7.25
N SER A 39 -23.82 0.18 7.15
CA SER A 39 -22.98 -1.02 7.00
C SER A 39 -22.00 -0.91 5.83
N THR A 40 -22.27 -0.04 4.84
CA THR A 40 -21.40 0.24 3.70
C THR A 40 -20.12 1.00 4.04
N SER A 41 -20.08 1.70 5.17
CA SER A 41 -18.92 2.49 5.63
C SER A 41 -17.88 1.67 6.39
N VAL A 42 -18.21 0.43 6.76
CA VAL A 42 -17.26 -0.46 7.44
C VAL A 42 -16.24 -0.94 6.41
N ARG A 43 -14.96 -0.64 6.68
CA ARG A 43 -13.83 -1.26 5.96
C ARG A 43 -13.36 -2.45 6.76
N ALA A 44 -13.47 -3.62 6.15
CA ALA A 44 -12.90 -4.84 6.67
C ALA A 44 -11.79 -5.33 5.74
N ARG A 45 -10.98 -6.24 6.24
CA ARG A 45 -9.99 -6.96 5.44
C ARG A 45 -10.17 -8.45 5.63
N THR A 46 -9.87 -9.25 4.63
CA THR A 46 -9.77 -10.69 4.83
C THR A 46 -8.48 -11.02 5.56
N GLU A 47 -8.34 -12.27 6.02
CA GLU A 47 -7.08 -12.75 6.60
C GLU A 47 -5.89 -12.60 5.64
N GLY A 48 -6.13 -12.73 4.33
CA GLY A 48 -5.15 -12.44 3.28
C GLY A 48 -4.92 -10.96 3.00
N GLY A 49 -5.46 -10.05 3.81
CA GLY A 49 -5.29 -8.59 3.68
C GLY A 49 -6.15 -7.94 2.59
N ARG A 50 -7.02 -8.69 1.92
CA ARG A 50 -7.83 -8.16 0.81
C ARG A 50 -8.97 -7.29 1.34
N PRO A 51 -9.30 -6.15 0.71
CA PRO A 51 -10.35 -5.28 1.22
C PRO A 51 -11.73 -5.94 1.04
N ALA A 52 -12.56 -5.79 2.06
CA ALA A 52 -13.90 -6.34 2.12
C ALA A 52 -14.89 -5.32 2.71
N TRP A 53 -16.13 -5.35 2.22
CA TRP A 53 -17.17 -4.44 2.68
C TRP A 53 -18.58 -5.00 2.50
N TRP A 54 -19.54 -4.40 3.21
CA TRP A 54 -20.95 -4.75 3.07
C TRP A 54 -21.66 -3.87 2.06
N CYS A 55 -22.42 -4.50 1.18
CA CYS A 55 -23.32 -3.90 0.20
C CYS A 55 -24.74 -4.38 0.44
N LYS A 56 -25.73 -3.50 0.25
CA LYS A 56 -27.15 -3.86 0.36
C LYS A 56 -27.55 -5.00 -0.59
N THR A 57 -27.03 -4.95 -1.82
CA THR A 57 -27.37 -5.86 -2.91
C THR A 57 -26.56 -7.16 -2.86
N ASP A 58 -25.24 -7.06 -2.72
CA ASP A 58 -24.34 -8.21 -2.81
C ASP A 58 -23.92 -8.79 -1.44
N LYS A 59 -24.48 -8.24 -0.35
CA LYS A 59 -24.21 -8.61 1.04
C LYS A 59 -22.77 -8.33 1.42
N LEU A 60 -21.88 -9.31 1.42
CA LEU A 60 -20.45 -9.07 1.60
C LEU A 60 -19.76 -9.13 0.24
N VAL A 61 -18.89 -8.18 -0.02
CA VAL A 61 -18.00 -8.17 -1.18
C VAL A 61 -16.56 -8.23 -0.69
N VAL A 62 -15.79 -9.15 -1.26
CA VAL A 62 -14.34 -9.26 -1.11
C VAL A 62 -13.72 -8.94 -2.45
N PHE A 63 -12.79 -8.00 -2.47
CA PHE A 63 -12.10 -7.59 -3.69
C PHE A 63 -10.80 -8.39 -3.86
N ASP A 64 -10.68 -9.12 -4.97
CA ASP A 64 -9.51 -9.94 -5.25
C ASP A 64 -8.54 -9.29 -6.26
N GLY A 65 -8.92 -8.17 -6.87
CA GLY A 65 -8.09 -7.43 -7.82
C GLY A 65 -8.83 -7.10 -9.12
N ILE A 66 -8.11 -6.44 -10.01
CA ILE A 66 -8.56 -6.10 -11.36
C ILE A 66 -7.58 -6.71 -12.35
N ASP A 67 -8.09 -7.45 -13.34
CA ASP A 67 -7.28 -7.84 -14.49
C ASP A 67 -7.53 -6.86 -15.63
N ALA A 68 -6.45 -6.48 -16.30
CA ALA A 68 -6.52 -5.87 -17.62
C ALA A 68 -6.31 -6.99 -18.65
N GLU A 69 -7.35 -7.34 -19.40
CA GLU A 69 -7.19 -8.23 -20.54
C GLU A 69 -6.45 -7.51 -21.67
N ALA A 70 -5.77 -8.26 -22.54
CA ALA A 70 -5.00 -7.71 -23.67
C ALA A 70 -5.83 -6.83 -24.63
N ASN A 71 -7.15 -6.98 -24.59
CA ASN A 71 -8.11 -6.21 -25.39
C ASN A 71 -8.45 -4.83 -24.77
N GLY A 72 -7.86 -4.49 -23.63
CA GLY A 72 -8.17 -3.28 -22.87
C GLY A 72 -9.44 -3.37 -22.01
N GLU A 73 -10.08 -4.55 -21.98
CA GLU A 73 -11.25 -4.77 -21.10
C GLU A 73 -10.79 -5.02 -19.67
N VAL A 74 -11.36 -4.24 -18.74
CA VAL A 74 -11.03 -4.26 -17.32
C VAL A 74 -12.02 -5.16 -16.59
N THR A 75 -11.59 -6.35 -16.19
CA THR A 75 -12.43 -7.30 -15.47
C THR A 75 -12.14 -7.25 -13.97
N ILE A 76 -13.18 -7.00 -13.18
CA ILE A 76 -13.09 -6.91 -11.72
C ILE A 76 -13.26 -8.32 -11.14
N ARG A 77 -12.24 -8.81 -10.44
CA ARG A 77 -12.32 -10.05 -9.66
C ARG A 77 -12.83 -9.74 -8.26
N ALA A 78 -14.05 -10.20 -7.98
CA ALA A 78 -14.65 -10.08 -6.67
C ALA A 78 -15.36 -11.38 -6.26
N ARG A 79 -15.38 -11.64 -4.96
CA ARG A 79 -16.14 -12.71 -4.32
C ARG A 79 -17.26 -12.10 -3.50
N THR A 80 -18.43 -12.73 -3.51
CA THR A 80 -19.62 -12.23 -2.81
C THR A 80 -20.32 -13.32 -2.02
N SER A 81 -20.98 -12.94 -0.92
CA SER A 81 -21.84 -13.84 -0.13
C SER A 81 -23.29 -13.90 -0.62
N LYS A 82 -23.60 -13.18 -1.71
CA LYS A 82 -24.94 -13.08 -2.30
C LYS A 82 -25.53 -14.46 -2.62
N GLY A 83 -26.66 -14.75 -1.98
CA GLY A 83 -27.47 -15.94 -2.27
C GLY A 83 -26.87 -17.26 -1.80
N LEU A 84 -25.75 -17.26 -1.08
CA LEU A 84 -25.12 -18.49 -0.58
C LEU A 84 -25.88 -19.11 0.59
N SER A 85 -26.43 -18.26 1.47
CA SER A 85 -27.29 -18.72 2.59
C SER A 85 -28.54 -19.48 2.13
N ILE A 86 -28.99 -19.25 0.90
CA ILE A 86 -30.21 -19.85 0.33
C ILE A 86 -29.87 -21.04 -0.57
N ALA A 87 -28.75 -20.97 -1.32
CA ALA A 87 -28.53 -21.86 -2.45
C ALA A 87 -27.73 -23.15 -2.13
N ARG A 88 -27.30 -23.39 -0.87
CA ARG A 88 -26.45 -24.54 -0.46
C ARG A 88 -25.27 -24.81 -1.43
N ARG A 89 -24.71 -23.76 -2.03
CA ARG A 89 -23.59 -23.89 -2.97
C ARG A 89 -22.29 -23.97 -2.18
N ARG A 90 -21.31 -24.73 -2.69
CA ARG A 90 -19.94 -24.72 -2.15
C ARG A 90 -19.32 -23.34 -2.42
N GLY A 91 -19.42 -22.45 -1.43
CA GLY A 91 -18.60 -21.24 -1.37
C GLY A 91 -17.29 -21.53 -0.64
N ASP A 92 -16.30 -20.70 -0.90
CA ASP A 92 -15.06 -20.71 -0.13
C ASP A 92 -15.35 -20.01 1.21
N THR A 93 -14.92 -20.62 2.31
CA THR A 93 -15.00 -19.98 3.63
C THR A 93 -13.90 -18.93 3.71
N GLU A 94 -14.29 -17.67 3.92
CA GLU A 94 -13.37 -16.55 4.10
C GLU A 94 -13.54 -15.99 5.51
N THR A 95 -12.42 -15.70 6.17
CA THR A 95 -12.38 -15.02 7.47
C THR A 95 -12.25 -13.52 7.22
N VAL A 96 -13.26 -12.75 7.63
CA VAL A 96 -13.25 -11.28 7.55
C VAL A 96 -12.87 -10.72 8.90
N VAL A 97 -11.88 -9.83 8.89
CA VAL A 97 -11.32 -9.13 10.05
C VAL A 97 -11.72 -7.65 9.97
N ILE A 98 -12.39 -7.18 11.02
CA ILE A 98 -12.74 -5.76 11.19
C ILE A 98 -11.85 -5.18 12.29
N PRO A 99 -10.94 -4.25 11.96
CA PRO A 99 -10.09 -3.61 12.96
C PRO A 99 -10.90 -2.63 13.81
N MET A 100 -10.74 -2.70 15.12
CA MET A 100 -11.40 -1.82 16.08
C MET A 100 -10.45 -0.69 16.48
N ASN A 101 -10.44 0.39 15.70
CA ASN A 101 -9.51 1.51 15.94
C ASN A 101 -9.98 2.49 17.04
N CYS A 102 -11.24 2.39 17.49
CA CYS A 102 -11.80 3.30 18.48
C CYS A 102 -11.62 2.76 19.91
N LYS A 103 -11.10 3.58 20.83
CA LYS A 103 -10.96 3.23 22.26
C LYS A 103 -12.28 2.78 22.90
N HIS A 104 -13.39 3.48 22.61
CA HIS A 104 -14.72 3.10 23.07
C HIS A 104 -15.09 1.65 22.67
N CYS A 105 -14.84 1.29 21.42
CA CYS A 105 -15.12 -0.06 20.92
C CYS A 105 -14.23 -1.12 21.57
N GLN A 106 -12.95 -0.80 21.78
CA GLN A 106 -12.00 -1.68 22.45
C GLN A 106 -12.35 -1.90 23.92
N GLU A 107 -12.75 -0.85 24.65
CA GLU A 107 -13.14 -0.93 26.06
C GLU A 107 -14.44 -1.73 26.25
N MET A 108 -15.44 -1.49 25.41
CA MET A 108 -16.74 -2.16 25.50
C MET A 108 -16.67 -3.64 25.13
N LEU A 109 -15.89 -4.02 24.11
CA LEU A 109 -15.80 -5.41 23.64
C LEU A 109 -14.57 -6.15 24.17
N LYS A 110 -13.63 -5.46 24.83
CA LYS A 110 -12.33 -5.97 25.29
C LYS A 110 -11.55 -6.70 24.18
N ARG A 111 -11.66 -6.21 22.95
CA ARG A 111 -11.06 -6.80 21.74
C ARG A 111 -10.57 -5.71 20.79
N HIS A 112 -9.46 -5.97 20.13
CA HIS A 112 -8.86 -5.08 19.12
C HIS A 112 -9.34 -5.39 17.69
N GLU A 113 -9.87 -6.59 17.48
CA GLU A 113 -10.34 -7.07 16.18
C GLU A 113 -11.61 -7.90 16.33
N TRP A 114 -12.48 -7.82 15.33
CA TRP A 114 -13.64 -8.70 15.19
C TRP A 114 -13.42 -9.61 13.99
N LYS A 115 -13.37 -10.92 14.22
CA LYS A 115 -13.31 -11.95 13.16
C LYS A 115 -14.67 -12.56 12.91
N TYR A 116 -15.01 -12.74 11.64
CA TYR A 116 -16.27 -13.32 11.22
C TYR A 116 -16.06 -14.22 9.99
N ASP A 117 -16.41 -15.49 10.13
CA ASP A 117 -16.30 -16.48 9.06
C ASP A 117 -17.56 -16.46 8.20
N ILE A 118 -17.37 -16.40 6.89
CA ILE A 118 -18.47 -16.31 5.93
C ILE A 118 -18.11 -16.98 4.63
N GLN A 119 -19.10 -17.63 4.03
CA GLN A 119 -18.95 -18.21 2.70
C GLN A 119 -19.08 -17.14 1.64
N VAL A 120 -18.16 -17.17 0.67
CA VAL A 120 -18.14 -16.29 -0.49
C VAL A 120 -17.93 -17.10 -1.78
N CYS A 121 -18.37 -16.56 -2.91
CA CYS A 121 -18.16 -17.18 -4.23
C CYS A 121 -17.86 -16.13 -5.29
N LYS A 122 -17.07 -16.51 -6.31
CA LYS A 122 -16.74 -15.64 -7.45
C LYS A 122 -18.00 -15.30 -8.24
N ARG A 123 -18.36 -14.01 -8.30
CA ARG A 123 -19.52 -13.49 -9.02
C ARG A 123 -19.32 -12.04 -9.42
N SER A 124 -20.10 -11.59 -10.39
CA SER A 124 -20.24 -10.17 -10.67
C SER A 124 -20.93 -9.43 -9.52
N VAL A 125 -20.47 -8.22 -9.26
CA VAL A 125 -20.99 -7.30 -8.25
C VAL A 125 -21.84 -6.20 -8.91
N CYS A 126 -22.68 -5.55 -8.11
CA CYS A 126 -23.46 -4.39 -8.53
C CYS A 126 -22.57 -3.21 -8.93
N TRP A 127 -23.17 -2.24 -9.63
CA TRP A 127 -22.45 -1.08 -10.17
C TRP A 127 -21.69 -0.31 -9.09
N ASP A 128 -22.31 -0.03 -7.94
CA ASP A 128 -21.65 0.69 -6.83
C ASP A 128 -20.41 -0.05 -6.30
N CYS A 129 -20.48 -1.38 -6.26
CA CYS A 129 -19.33 -2.19 -5.84
C CYS A 129 -18.25 -2.24 -6.90
N LYS A 130 -18.60 -2.21 -8.20
CA LYS A 130 -17.59 -2.10 -9.27
C LYS A 130 -16.81 -0.79 -9.16
N GLU A 131 -17.50 0.31 -8.97
CA GLU A 131 -16.85 1.62 -8.79
C GLU A 131 -16.02 1.68 -7.51
N ARG A 132 -16.51 1.06 -6.42
CA ARG A 132 -15.70 0.93 -5.21
C ARG A 132 -14.45 0.08 -5.42
N CYS A 133 -14.51 -1.03 -6.16
CA CYS A 133 -13.32 -1.84 -6.46
C CYS A 133 -12.25 -1.01 -7.20
N LYS A 134 -12.65 -0.20 -8.19
CA LYS A 134 -11.73 0.71 -8.89
C LYS A 134 -11.12 1.73 -7.92
N TRP A 135 -11.97 2.32 -7.07
CA TRP A 135 -11.54 3.29 -6.07
C TRP A 135 -10.55 2.69 -5.06
N GLU A 136 -10.79 1.48 -4.54
CA GLU A 136 -9.86 0.79 -3.63
C GLU A 136 -8.53 0.47 -4.34
N GLN A 137 -8.56 0.08 -5.62
CA GLN A 137 -7.35 -0.13 -6.42
C GLN A 137 -6.53 1.15 -6.60
N GLU A 138 -7.19 2.27 -6.86
CA GLU A 138 -6.56 3.59 -6.94
C GLU A 138 -5.94 4.02 -5.61
N GLN A 139 -6.63 3.75 -4.49
CA GLN A 139 -6.08 4.01 -3.16
C GLN A 139 -4.82 3.17 -2.90
N GLU A 140 -4.84 1.88 -3.22
CA GLU A 140 -3.68 1.01 -3.03
C GLU A 140 -2.48 1.47 -3.87
N ILE A 141 -2.72 1.89 -5.12
CA ILE A 141 -1.66 2.45 -5.98
C ILE A 141 -1.11 3.74 -5.39
N LYS A 142 -1.99 4.62 -4.88
CA LYS A 142 -1.58 5.89 -4.28
C LYS A 142 -0.77 5.68 -2.99
N GLU A 143 -1.26 4.83 -2.08
CA GLU A 143 -0.55 4.48 -0.84
C GLU A 143 0.82 3.87 -1.14
N ARG A 144 0.92 3.01 -2.16
CA ARG A 144 2.20 2.44 -2.60
C ARG A 144 3.14 3.48 -3.19
N ALA A 145 2.61 4.44 -3.95
CA ALA A 145 3.41 5.54 -4.50
C ALA A 145 3.95 6.44 -3.39
N GLU A 146 3.10 6.80 -2.41
CA GLU A 146 3.49 7.61 -1.25
C GLU A 146 4.55 6.89 -0.40
N ALA A 147 4.36 5.61 -0.07
CA ALA A 147 5.36 4.82 0.65
C ALA A 147 6.70 4.75 -0.11
N SER A 148 6.66 4.64 -1.45
CA SER A 148 7.89 4.65 -2.26
C SER A 148 8.59 6.01 -2.28
N MET A 149 7.84 7.11 -2.14
CA MET A 149 8.40 8.46 -2.03
C MET A 149 8.97 8.70 -0.64
N GLU A 150 8.32 8.22 0.42
CA GLU A 150 8.82 8.28 1.80
C GLU A 150 10.14 7.50 1.94
N VAL A 151 10.21 6.28 1.39
CA VAL A 151 11.46 5.49 1.40
C VAL A 151 12.58 6.17 0.60
N LYS A 152 12.25 6.82 -0.52
CA LYS A 152 13.24 7.60 -1.30
C LYS A 152 13.73 8.82 -0.51
N ALA A 153 12.82 9.57 0.11
CA ALA A 153 13.16 10.74 0.92
C ALA A 153 13.96 10.37 2.17
N GLU A 154 13.66 9.23 2.81
CA GLU A 154 14.42 8.69 3.94
C GLU A 154 15.83 8.26 3.51
N ARG A 155 15.98 7.64 2.33
CA ARG A 155 17.28 7.29 1.77
C ARG A 155 18.12 8.54 1.41
N GLU A 156 17.52 9.54 0.77
CA GLU A 156 18.20 10.80 0.44
C GLU A 156 18.64 11.56 1.71
N ARG A 157 17.84 11.49 2.78
CA ARG A 157 18.21 12.05 4.09
C ARG A 157 19.36 11.29 4.74
N ALA A 158 19.39 9.96 4.65
CA ALA A 158 20.49 9.15 5.19
C ALA A 158 21.80 9.40 4.44
N ASP A 159 21.76 9.54 3.12
CA ASP A 159 22.93 9.84 2.29
C ASP A 159 23.48 11.26 2.53
N SER A 160 22.61 12.22 2.91
CA SER A 160 23.02 13.59 3.27
C SER A 160 23.72 13.70 4.63
N VAL A 161 23.50 12.76 5.56
CA VAL A 161 24.16 12.75 6.90
C VAL A 161 25.61 12.27 6.83
N LEU A 162 26.01 11.60 5.76
CA LEU A 162 27.38 11.11 5.56
C LEU A 162 28.28 12.07 4.75
N GLN A 163 27.77 13.22 4.31
CA GLN A 163 28.52 14.17 3.45
C GLN A 163 29.13 15.36 4.20
N ASP A 164 28.98 15.46 5.53
CA ASP A 164 29.51 16.58 6.34
C ASP A 164 30.92 16.33 6.94
N ASP A 165 31.80 15.63 6.21
CA ASP A 165 33.23 15.54 6.59
C ASP A 165 34.16 15.35 5.36
N GLU A 166 34.03 16.22 4.35
CA GLU A 166 35.16 16.55 3.45
C GLU A 166 35.46 18.06 3.51
N PRO A 167 36.38 18.50 4.41
CA PRO A 167 36.93 19.83 4.29
C PRO A 167 37.79 19.91 3.02
N ARG A 168 37.32 20.72 2.05
CA ARG A 168 38.10 21.29 0.94
C ARG A 168 39.46 21.78 1.47
N MET A 169 40.50 20.97 1.30
CA MET A 169 41.89 21.24 1.69
C MET A 169 42.62 22.25 0.78
N ASP A 170 41.91 23.14 0.09
CA ASP A 170 42.53 24.11 -0.84
C ASP A 170 42.62 25.56 -0.31
N ASP A 171 41.92 25.92 0.78
CA ASP A 171 41.86 27.33 1.26
C ASP A 171 42.63 27.62 2.57
N LEU A 172 43.28 26.62 3.16
CA LEU A 172 44.04 26.78 4.43
C LEU A 172 45.56 26.96 4.25
N VAL A 173 46.09 26.92 3.02
CA VAL A 173 47.53 27.07 2.71
C VAL A 173 47.98 28.55 2.64
N ARG A 174 47.11 29.51 2.95
CA ARG A 174 47.42 30.96 2.86
C ARG A 174 47.73 31.65 4.20
N LYS A 175 47.71 30.96 5.34
CA LYS A 175 47.76 31.62 6.66
C LYS A 175 48.87 31.19 7.62
N SER A 176 49.86 30.43 7.15
CA SER A 176 51.00 30.02 7.97
C SER A 176 52.32 30.40 7.30
N GLY A 177 52.73 31.66 7.46
CA GLY A 177 54.07 32.10 7.10
C GLY A 177 55.08 31.56 8.12
N ILE A 178 55.86 30.55 7.74
CA ILE A 178 57.14 30.21 8.37
C ILE A 178 58.15 29.82 7.27
N GLU A 179 59.36 30.29 7.49
CA GLU A 179 60.46 30.57 6.58
C GLU A 179 61.11 29.38 5.84
N GLN A 180 61.82 29.78 4.79
CA GLN A 180 62.65 29.01 3.89
C GLN A 180 63.79 28.28 4.60
N CYS A 181 63.91 26.96 4.37
CA CYS A 181 65.16 26.21 4.52
C CYS A 181 65.27 25.15 3.40
N ARG A 182 65.90 25.53 2.28
CA ARG A 182 66.67 24.60 1.42
C ARG A 182 68.00 24.27 2.16
N PRO A 183 68.85 23.30 1.74
CA PRO A 183 68.75 22.29 0.67
C PRO A 183 69.33 20.89 1.05
N LYS A 184 69.28 19.92 0.12
CA LYS A 184 70.39 19.03 -0.35
C LYS A 184 69.89 17.65 -0.83
N SER A 185 69.89 17.43 -2.14
CA SER A 185 70.40 16.17 -2.74
C SER A 185 71.94 16.15 -2.56
N PRO A 186 72.72 15.04 -2.69
CA PRO A 186 72.53 13.85 -3.54
C PRO A 186 73.08 12.50 -2.94
N ILE A 187 73.03 11.37 -3.68
CA ILE A 187 74.12 10.38 -3.94
C ILE A 187 73.55 9.03 -4.45
N GLU A 188 74.21 8.50 -5.49
CA GLU A 188 74.01 7.24 -6.24
C GLU A 188 74.65 5.99 -5.59
N ALA A 189 74.40 4.83 -6.23
CA ALA A 189 75.10 3.54 -6.21
C ALA A 189 74.70 2.59 -5.04
N VAL A 190 74.57 1.26 -5.20
CA VAL A 190 75.35 0.27 -5.94
C VAL A 190 74.47 -0.98 -6.22
N GLY A 191 74.66 -1.67 -7.35
CA GLY A 191 73.95 -2.90 -7.72
C GLY A 191 74.63 -4.22 -7.36
N GLY A 192 74.07 -5.33 -7.84
CA GLY A 192 74.69 -6.68 -7.93
C GLY A 192 73.65 -7.80 -7.84
N ILE A 193 73.16 -8.35 -8.96
CA ILE A 193 73.62 -9.48 -9.81
C ILE A 193 73.35 -10.91 -9.28
N GLU A 194 72.61 -11.62 -10.13
CA GLU A 194 72.71 -13.04 -10.50
C GLU A 194 72.22 -14.17 -9.57
N GLU A 195 71.41 -15.01 -10.23
CA GLU A 195 71.33 -16.47 -10.08
C GLU A 195 70.45 -17.03 -8.95
N ARG A 196 69.27 -17.52 -9.34
CA ARG A 196 68.96 -18.96 -9.23
C ARG A 196 67.61 -19.34 -9.87
N ILE A 197 67.72 -20.20 -10.90
CA ILE A 197 66.81 -21.30 -11.25
C ILE A 197 65.53 -20.83 -12.00
N ALA A 198 65.45 -20.74 -13.34
CA ALA A 198 65.67 -21.74 -14.40
C ALA A 198 64.90 -23.05 -14.21
N SER A 199 64.32 -23.57 -15.31
CA SER A 199 63.62 -24.88 -15.46
C SER A 199 62.11 -24.80 -15.14
N VAL A 200 61.13 -25.10 -16.01
CA VAL A 200 61.01 -25.86 -17.28
C VAL A 200 59.69 -25.36 -17.94
N GLY A 201 59.63 -24.97 -19.22
CA GLY A 201 59.30 -25.81 -20.39
C GLY A 201 57.80 -26.21 -20.38
N CYS A 202 56.95 -25.91 -21.36
CA CYS A 202 57.07 -25.64 -22.80
C CYS A 202 56.07 -24.57 -23.25
#